data_AF-A0A382DPL1-F1
#
_entry.id   AF-A0A382DPL1-F1
#
_cell.length_a   1.000
_cell.length_b   1.000
_cell.length_c   1.000
_cell.angle_alpha   90.00
_cell.angle_beta   90.00
_cell.angle_gamma   90.00
#
_symmetry.space_group_name_H-M   'P 1'
#
loop_
_entity.id
_entity.type
_entity.pdbx_description
1 polymer ?
#
loop_
_entity_poly.entity_id
_entity_poly.type
_entity_poly.pdbx_seq_one_letter_code
_entity_poly.pdbx_strand_id
1 'polypeptide(L)'
;HIGHIKISREAKKKFKLDYIIWAITKKNPFKNKSASNLRSRIKYAKKIIKKEKFIQIKFYENKIKSNRTINLINYFKKINKKLDIYFIIGADNLINFHKWHKWKAISQKCNILVFDRQGYRAKSLKSITFKQLNQKSLKFIKFKKVNISSSQLRKI
;
A
#
# COMPACT_ATOMS: atom_id res chain seq x y z
N HIS A 1 -9.91 1.50 8.59
CA HIS A 1 -10.66 0.36 9.17
C HIS A 1 -9.71 -0.78 9.56
N ILE A 2 -10.22 -1.79 10.29
CA ILE A 2 -9.43 -2.90 10.86
C ILE A 2 -8.67 -3.74 9.83
N GLY A 3 -9.19 -3.88 8.60
CA GLY A 3 -8.48 -4.59 7.53
C GLY A 3 -7.05 -4.08 7.26
N HIS A 4 -6.84 -2.75 7.25
CA HIS A 4 -5.51 -2.17 7.07
C HIS A 4 -4.56 -2.47 8.24
N ILE A 5 -5.10 -2.49 9.47
CA ILE A 5 -4.32 -2.81 10.68
C ILE A 5 -3.86 -4.27 10.63
N LYS A 6 -4.78 -5.20 10.33
CA LYS A 6 -4.45 -6.64 10.25
C LYS A 6 -3.40 -6.92 9.16
N ILE A 7 -3.52 -6.29 7.99
CA ILE A 7 -2.48 -6.38 6.94
C ILE A 7 -1.13 -5.85 7.44
N SER A 8 -1.12 -4.71 8.12
CA SER A 8 0.10 -4.09 8.65
C SER A 8 0.78 -4.98 9.71
N ARG A 9 0.01 -5.58 10.62
CA ARG A 9 0.52 -6.52 11.64
C ARG A 9 1.13 -7.76 11.00
N GLU A 10 0.43 -8.37 10.04
CA GLU A 10 0.95 -9.55 9.33
C GLU A 10 2.21 -9.23 8.52
N ALA A 11 2.25 -8.08 7.83
CA ALA A 11 3.45 -7.63 7.13
C ALA A 11 4.63 -7.46 8.09
N LYS A 12 4.42 -6.75 9.21
CA LYS A 12 5.47 -6.56 10.23
C LYS A 12 5.96 -7.89 10.79
N LYS A 13 5.06 -8.80 11.17
CA LYS A 13 5.42 -10.10 11.74
C LYS A 13 6.19 -10.97 10.74
N LYS A 14 5.67 -11.12 9.53
CA LYS A 14 6.23 -12.05 8.52
C LYS A 14 7.53 -11.57 7.89
N PHE A 15 7.71 -10.26 7.76
CA PHE A 15 8.88 -9.65 7.11
C PHE A 15 9.79 -8.90 8.09
N LYS A 16 9.55 -9.03 9.41
CA LYS A 16 10.32 -8.40 10.48
C LYS A 16 10.54 -6.89 10.26
N LEU A 17 9.52 -6.19 9.75
CA LEU A 17 9.62 -4.76 9.42
C LEU A 17 9.82 -3.93 10.69
N ASP A 18 10.77 -2.99 10.68
CA ASP A 18 11.02 -2.08 11.81
C ASP A 18 9.77 -1.23 12.10
N TYR A 19 9.27 -0.58 11.06
CA TYR A 19 8.07 0.24 11.11
C TYR A 19 7.33 0.22 9.77
N ILE A 20 6.07 0.66 9.79
CA ILE A 20 5.23 0.79 8.61
C ILE A 20 4.74 2.22 8.51
N ILE A 21 4.84 2.82 7.32
CA ILE A 21 4.28 4.13 7.07
C ILE A 21 2.98 4.00 6.29
N TRP A 22 1.89 4.47 6.87
CA TRP A 22 0.68 4.76 6.11
C TRP A 22 0.82 6.15 5.49
N ALA A 23 1.29 6.16 4.24
CA ALA A 23 1.38 7.37 3.43
C ALA A 23 -0.02 7.74 2.91
N ILE A 24 -0.65 8.71 3.56
CA ILE A 24 -1.99 9.19 3.17
C ILE A 24 -1.84 10.10 1.94
N THR A 25 -2.69 9.93 0.93
CA THR A 25 -2.68 10.74 -0.30
C THR A 25 -3.78 11.80 -0.30
N LYS A 26 -3.63 12.96 -0.96
CA LYS A 26 -4.73 13.94 -1.13
C LYS A 26 -5.88 13.32 -1.90
N LYS A 27 -5.54 12.66 -3.01
CA LYS A 27 -6.46 11.95 -3.90
C LYS A 27 -5.74 10.74 -4.50
N ASN A 28 -6.44 9.62 -4.60
CA ASN A 28 -5.94 8.49 -5.39
C ASN A 28 -5.83 8.95 -6.87
N PRO A 29 -4.67 8.82 -7.53
CA PRO A 29 -4.50 9.23 -8.92
C PRO A 29 -5.49 8.59 -9.90
N PHE A 30 -5.97 7.39 -9.57
CA PHE A 30 -6.91 6.61 -10.38
C PHE A 30 -8.38 6.88 -10.03
N LYS A 31 -8.67 7.92 -9.25
CA LYS A 31 -10.03 8.32 -8.88
C LYS A 31 -10.25 9.81 -9.16
N ASN A 32 -11.45 10.14 -9.62
CA ASN A 32 -11.83 11.52 -9.94
C ASN A 32 -11.91 12.40 -8.69
N LYS A 33 -12.46 11.86 -7.59
CA LYS A 33 -12.63 12.56 -6.30
C LYS A 33 -12.18 11.69 -5.12
N SER A 34 -11.79 12.34 -4.01
CA SER A 34 -11.60 11.66 -2.72
C SER A 34 -12.94 11.64 -1.98
N ALA A 35 -13.34 10.48 -1.46
CA ALA A 35 -14.62 10.32 -0.75
C ALA A 35 -14.67 11.05 0.61
N SER A 36 -13.53 11.52 1.13
CA SER A 36 -13.46 12.29 2.37
C SER A 36 -12.25 13.23 2.34
N ASN A 37 -12.36 14.33 3.11
CA ASN A 37 -11.30 15.31 3.23
C ASN A 37 -10.03 14.70 3.86
N LEU A 38 -8.86 15.20 3.44
CA LEU A 38 -7.56 14.67 3.85
C LEU A 38 -7.37 14.72 5.38
N ARG A 39 -7.73 15.83 6.02
CA ARG A 39 -7.55 16.06 7.46
C ARG A 39 -8.33 15.02 8.29
N SER A 40 -9.57 14.72 7.89
CA SER A 40 -10.42 13.72 8.53
C SER A 40 -9.87 12.32 8.35
N ARG A 41 -9.36 11.97 7.16
CA ARG A 41 -8.70 10.67 6.95
C ARG A 41 -7.45 10.51 7.80
N ILE A 42 -6.64 11.56 7.96
CA ILE A 42 -5.47 11.55 8.83
C ILE A 42 -5.90 11.40 10.30
N LYS A 43 -6.88 12.18 10.77
CA LYS A 43 -7.41 12.10 12.15
C LYS A 43 -7.95 10.71 12.46
N TYR A 44 -8.76 10.16 11.54
CA TYR A 44 -9.30 8.82 11.68
C TYR A 44 -8.21 7.74 11.66
N ALA A 45 -7.24 7.83 10.75
CA ALA A 45 -6.10 6.91 10.70
C ALA A 45 -5.33 6.91 12.02
N LYS A 46 -4.99 8.10 12.57
CA LYS A 46 -4.35 8.24 13.88
C LYS A 46 -5.16 7.60 15.01
N LYS A 47 -6.49 7.80 15.02
CA LYS A 47 -7.38 7.21 16.02
C LYS A 47 -7.32 5.67 16.00
N ILE A 48 -7.39 5.05 14.81
CA ILE A 48 -7.46 3.59 14.72
C ILE A 48 -6.12 2.90 14.95
N ILE A 49 -4.99 3.58 14.75
CA ILE A 49 -3.66 3.00 14.99
C ILE A 49 -3.12 3.28 16.40
N LYS A 50 -3.93 3.80 17.34
CA LYS A 50 -3.46 4.22 18.69
C LYS A 50 -2.68 3.12 19.44
N LYS A 51 -3.01 1.85 19.22
CA LYS A 51 -2.33 0.68 19.82
C LYS A 51 -1.18 0.12 18.96
N GLU A 52 -0.98 0.60 17.73
CA GLU A 52 0.02 0.13 16.77
C GLU A 52 1.25 1.03 16.74
N LYS A 53 2.12 0.94 17.75
CA LYS A 53 3.29 1.84 17.89
C LYS A 53 4.26 1.80 16.69
N PHE A 54 4.25 0.71 15.91
CA PHE A 54 5.08 0.54 14.71
C PHE A 54 4.51 1.19 13.45
N ILE A 55 3.27 1.72 13.49
CA ILE A 55 2.65 2.37 12.33
C ILE A 55 2.76 3.89 12.48
N GLN A 56 3.25 4.55 11.44
CA GLN A 56 3.30 6.01 11.36
C GLN A 56 2.31 6.53 10.31
N ILE A 57 1.52 7.54 10.66
CA ILE A 57 0.68 8.26 9.69
C ILE A 57 1.47 9.47 9.17
N LYS A 58 1.71 9.53 7.87
CA LYS A 58 2.45 10.62 7.24
C LYS A 58 1.76 11.12 5.97
N PHE A 59 1.91 12.40 5.71
CA PHE A 59 1.45 13.05 4.49
C PHE A 59 2.65 13.66 3.76
N TYR A 60 3.10 13.01 2.68
CA TYR A 60 4.35 13.38 2.00
C TYR A 60 4.15 14.28 0.78
N GLU A 61 2.96 14.36 0.21
CA GLU A 61 2.78 14.99 -1.10
C GLU A 61 3.13 16.48 -1.12
N ASN A 62 3.01 17.20 0.01
CA ASN A 62 3.46 18.60 0.10
C ASN A 62 4.98 18.75 0.02
N LYS A 63 5.73 17.78 0.57
CA LYS A 63 7.20 17.77 0.55
C LYS A 63 7.74 17.26 -0.77
N ILE A 64 7.11 16.23 -1.34
CA ILE A 64 7.52 15.58 -2.59
C ILE A 64 6.97 16.31 -3.82
N LYS A 65 5.96 17.16 -3.64
CA LYS A 65 5.20 17.83 -4.71
C LYS A 65 4.63 16.83 -5.74
N SER A 66 4.26 15.64 -5.26
CA SER A 66 3.70 14.58 -6.10
C SER A 66 2.93 13.55 -5.27
N ASN A 67 1.92 12.93 -5.90
CA ASN A 67 1.16 11.79 -5.35
C ASN A 67 1.53 10.45 -6.03
N ARG A 68 2.58 10.42 -6.84
CA ARG A 68 3.03 9.20 -7.54
C ARG A 68 3.89 8.33 -6.62
N THR A 69 3.60 7.03 -6.56
CA THR A 69 4.31 6.06 -5.71
C THR A 69 5.82 6.02 -5.98
N ILE A 70 6.24 6.10 -7.25
CA ILE A 70 7.67 6.13 -7.60
C ILE A 70 8.40 7.32 -6.98
N ASN A 71 7.75 8.49 -6.88
CA ASN A 71 8.35 9.68 -6.28
C ASN A 71 8.48 9.55 -4.77
N LEU A 72 7.52 8.88 -4.12
CA LEU A 72 7.61 8.51 -2.70
C LEU A 72 8.77 7.55 -2.42
N ILE A 73 8.94 6.51 -3.23
CA ILE A 73 10.04 5.55 -3.09
C ILE A 73 11.39 6.24 -3.31
N ASN A 74 11.50 7.07 -4.36
CA ASN A 74 12.70 7.84 -4.64
C ASN A 74 13.04 8.79 -3.50
N TYR A 75 12.05 9.44 -2.88
CA TYR A 75 12.26 10.30 -1.72
C TYR A 75 12.91 9.54 -0.56
N PHE A 76 12.43 8.34 -0.21
CA PHE A 76 13.06 7.54 0.84
C PHE A 76 14.45 7.03 0.46
N LYS A 77 14.64 6.55 -0.77
CA LYS A 77 15.97 6.13 -1.25
C LYS A 77 17.00 7.26 -1.28
N LYS A 78 16.56 8.51 -1.52
CA LYS A 78 17.43 9.69 -1.43
C LYS A 78 17.88 9.98 0.00
N ILE A 79 17.01 9.77 0.99
CA ILE A 79 17.36 9.94 2.41
C ILE A 79 18.36 8.87 2.84
N ASN A 80 18.11 7.61 2.47
CA ASN A 80 19.02 6.52 2.77
C ASN A 80 18.91 5.42 1.71
N LYS A 81 19.99 5.21 0.95
CA LYS A 81 20.06 4.23 -0.14
C LYS A 81 19.96 2.79 0.37
N LYS A 82 20.40 2.53 1.61
CA LYS A 82 20.42 1.22 2.27
C LYS A 82 19.05 0.76 2.81
N LEU A 83 18.01 1.60 2.76
CA LEU A 83 16.67 1.21 3.20
C LEU A 83 16.14 0.03 2.38
N ASP A 84 15.74 -1.05 3.06
CA ASP A 84 14.95 -2.12 2.46
C ASP A 84 13.47 -1.73 2.47
N ILE A 85 12.96 -1.33 1.30
CA ILE A 85 11.62 -0.76 1.18
C ILE A 85 10.64 -1.85 0.79
N TYR A 86 9.56 -1.98 1.55
CA TYR A 86 8.43 -2.85 1.24
C TYR A 86 7.20 -2.04 0.85
N PHE A 87 6.71 -2.22 -0.37
CA PHE A 87 5.47 -1.60 -0.84
C PHE A 87 4.29 -2.57 -0.68
N ILE A 88 3.44 -2.31 0.31
CA ILE A 88 2.33 -3.17 0.69
C ILE A 88 1.07 -2.77 -0.09
N ILE A 89 0.52 -3.71 -0.86
CA ILE A 89 -0.72 -3.54 -1.62
C ILE A 89 -1.66 -4.73 -1.49
N GLY A 90 -2.93 -4.54 -1.85
CA GLY A 90 -3.89 -5.64 -1.98
C GLY A 90 -3.86 -6.27 -3.38
N ALA A 91 -4.30 -7.53 -3.48
CA ALA A 91 -4.42 -8.27 -4.73
C ALA A 91 -5.30 -7.57 -5.80
N ASP A 92 -6.26 -6.75 -5.38
CA ASP A 92 -7.07 -5.91 -6.27
C ASP A 92 -6.23 -4.85 -7.01
N ASN A 93 -5.23 -4.26 -6.33
CA ASN A 93 -4.34 -3.28 -6.93
C ASN A 93 -3.34 -3.94 -7.89
N LEU A 94 -2.91 -5.17 -7.58
CA LEU A 94 -1.96 -5.91 -8.40
C LEU A 94 -2.45 -6.07 -9.85
N ILE A 95 -3.75 -6.31 -10.05
CA ILE A 95 -4.36 -6.51 -11.38
C ILE A 95 -4.01 -5.37 -12.35
N ASN A 96 -4.07 -4.13 -11.87
CA ASN A 96 -3.83 -2.93 -12.67
C ASN A 96 -2.50 -2.25 -12.37
N PHE A 97 -1.59 -2.90 -11.65
CA PHE A 97 -0.33 -2.27 -11.22
C PHE A 97 0.58 -1.91 -12.41
N HIS A 98 0.52 -2.67 -13.51
CA HIS A 98 1.21 -2.35 -14.77
C HIS A 98 0.79 -1.01 -15.41
N LYS A 99 -0.36 -0.45 -15.00
CA LYS A 99 -0.83 0.88 -15.44
C LYS A 99 -0.27 2.01 -14.58
N TRP A 100 0.42 1.69 -13.49
CA TRP A 100 0.98 2.72 -12.61
C TRP A 100 2.20 3.37 -13.25
N HIS A 101 2.32 4.69 -13.06
CA HIS A 101 3.44 5.43 -13.62
C HIS A 101 4.78 4.87 -13.13
N LYS A 102 5.63 4.45 -14.08
CA LYS A 102 6.94 3.82 -13.83
C LYS A 102 6.87 2.56 -12.95
N TRP A 103 5.84 1.72 -13.12
CA TRP A 103 5.64 0.49 -12.34
C TRP A 103 6.85 -0.47 -12.34
N LYS A 104 7.56 -0.63 -13.47
CA LYS A 104 8.79 -1.44 -13.54
C LYS A 104 9.88 -0.88 -12.62
N ALA A 105 10.07 0.45 -12.62
CA ALA A 105 11.04 1.10 -11.74
C ALA A 105 10.62 1.00 -10.26
N ILE A 106 9.31 0.97 -9.96
CA ILE A 106 8.83 0.70 -8.59
C ILE A 106 9.29 -0.69 -8.13
N SER A 107 9.05 -1.73 -8.95
CA SER A 107 9.47 -3.10 -8.62
C SER A 107 10.97 -3.32 -8.55
N GLN A 108 11.77 -2.46 -9.20
CA GLN A 108 13.24 -2.52 -9.11
C GLN A 108 13.78 -1.83 -7.85
N LYS A 109 13.00 -0.95 -7.22
CA LYS A 109 13.46 -0.10 -6.08
C LYS A 109 12.90 -0.53 -4.73
N CYS A 110 11.95 -1.46 -4.71
CA CYS A 110 11.33 -1.96 -3.49
C CYS A 110 10.79 -3.38 -3.68
N ASN A 111 10.61 -4.08 -2.57
CA ASN A 111 9.92 -5.36 -2.48
C ASN A 111 8.40 -5.13 -2.43
N ILE A 112 7.63 -5.72 -3.34
CA ILE A 112 6.17 -5.57 -3.38
C ILE A 112 5.53 -6.71 -2.59
N LEU A 113 4.77 -6.37 -1.55
CA LEU A 113 4.02 -7.33 -0.74
C LEU A 113 2.54 -7.26 -1.12
N VAL A 114 2.04 -8.33 -1.74
CA VAL A 114 0.67 -8.40 -2.24
C VAL A 114 -0.17 -9.27 -1.31
N PHE A 115 -1.11 -8.66 -0.60
CA PHE A 115 -2.02 -9.35 0.31
C PHE A 115 -3.27 -9.85 -0.42
N ASP A 116 -3.59 -11.13 -0.23
CA ASP A 116 -4.76 -11.77 -0.82
C ASP A 116 -6.07 -11.05 -0.44
N ARG A 117 -7.03 -11.02 -1.36
CA ARG A 117 -8.38 -10.47 -1.18
C ARG A 117 -9.40 -11.36 -1.87
N GLN A 118 -10.55 -11.54 -1.23
CA GLN A 118 -11.65 -12.36 -1.76
C GLN A 118 -12.07 -11.88 -3.15
N GLY A 119 -12.18 -12.82 -4.09
CA GLY A 119 -12.55 -12.55 -5.49
C GLY A 119 -11.41 -12.02 -6.37
N TYR A 120 -10.22 -11.72 -5.82
CA TYR A 120 -9.13 -11.12 -6.59
C TYR A 120 -7.95 -12.05 -6.86
N ARG A 121 -7.77 -13.14 -6.09
CA ARG A 121 -6.62 -14.04 -6.21
C ARG A 121 -6.36 -14.52 -7.63
N ALA A 122 -7.31 -15.23 -8.25
CA ALA A 122 -7.12 -15.80 -9.58
C ALA A 122 -6.79 -14.73 -10.63
N LYS A 123 -7.52 -13.60 -10.62
CA LYS A 123 -7.28 -12.47 -11.54
C LYS A 123 -5.90 -11.82 -11.31
N SER A 124 -5.48 -11.70 -10.05
CA SER A 124 -4.19 -11.11 -9.69
C SER A 124 -3.00 -11.98 -10.11
N LEU A 125 -3.09 -13.31 -9.96
CA LEU A 125 -2.05 -14.24 -10.40
C LEU A 125 -1.95 -14.34 -11.93
N LYS A 126 -3.05 -14.08 -12.65
CA LYS A 126 -3.06 -14.02 -14.12
C LYS A 126 -2.70 -12.63 -14.69
N SER A 127 -2.46 -11.63 -13.84
CA SER A 127 -2.24 -10.24 -14.26
C SER A 127 -0.90 -10.05 -14.99
N ILE A 128 -0.82 -9.03 -15.84
CA ILE A 128 0.42 -8.64 -16.54
C ILE A 128 1.54 -8.41 -15.54
N THR A 129 1.26 -7.72 -14.43
CA THR A 129 2.25 -7.46 -13.38
C THR A 129 2.80 -8.75 -12.77
N PHE A 130 1.94 -9.70 -12.41
CA PHE A 130 2.39 -10.94 -11.79
C PHE A 130 3.19 -11.81 -12.77
N LYS A 131 2.81 -11.83 -14.05
CA LYS A 131 3.53 -12.57 -15.10
C LYS A 131 4.90 -11.97 -15.43
N GLN A 132 5.01 -10.64 -15.45
CA GLN A 132 6.24 -9.94 -15.87
C GLN A 132 7.22 -9.67 -14.72
N LEU A 133 6.76 -9.62 -13.47
CA LEU A 133 7.66 -9.45 -12.33
C LEU A 133 8.14 -10.80 -11.81
N ASN A 134 9.45 -10.90 -11.62
CA ASN A 134 10.06 -12.04 -10.96
C ASN A 134 9.55 -12.13 -9.50
N GLN A 135 9.31 -13.35 -9.00
CA GLN A 135 8.89 -13.62 -7.62
C GLN A 135 9.87 -13.06 -6.57
N LYS A 136 11.11 -12.73 -6.95
CA LYS A 136 12.08 -12.07 -6.08
C LYS A 136 11.61 -10.67 -5.63
N SER A 137 11.05 -9.85 -6.52
CA SER A 137 10.62 -8.48 -6.20
C SER A 137 9.14 -8.37 -5.82
N LEU A 138 8.36 -9.44 -6.00
CA LEU A 138 6.95 -9.49 -5.65
C LEU A 138 6.61 -10.77 -4.87
N LYS A 139 6.08 -10.61 -3.66
CA LYS A 139 5.65 -11.72 -2.80
C LYS A 139 4.14 -11.68 -2.59
N PHE A 140 3.45 -12.73 -3.04
CA PHE A 140 2.02 -12.92 -2.82
C PHE A 140 1.77 -13.61 -1.48
N ILE A 141 0.94 -13.02 -0.62
CA ILE A 141 0.75 -13.44 0.77
C ILE A 141 -0.69 -13.88 0.95
N LYS A 142 -0.89 -15.17 1.22
CA LYS A 142 -2.17 -15.70 1.69
C LYS A 142 -2.48 -15.07 3.05
N PHE A 143 -3.62 -14.40 3.16
CA PHE A 143 -4.01 -13.63 4.33
C PHE A 143 -5.42 -14.03 4.75
N LYS A 144 -5.62 -14.32 6.05
CA LYS A 144 -6.93 -14.71 6.57
C LYS A 144 -7.89 -13.54 6.40
N LYS A 145 -8.85 -13.74 5.49
CA LYS A 145 -9.71 -12.71 4.91
C LYS A 145 -10.39 -11.89 6.00
N VAL A 146 -10.31 -10.56 5.85
CA VAL A 146 -11.20 -9.63 6.55
C VAL A 146 -12.09 -9.07 5.45
N ASN A 147 -13.35 -9.52 5.38
CA ASN A 147 -14.27 -9.06 4.33
C ASN A 147 -14.80 -7.67 4.68
N ILE A 148 -13.92 -6.67 4.60
CA ILE A 148 -14.21 -5.28 4.91
C ILE A 148 -13.60 -4.37 3.85
N SER A 149 -14.38 -3.41 3.38
CA SER A 149 -13.91 -2.36 2.50
C SER A 149 -14.40 -1.00 2.98
N SER A 150 -13.61 0.02 2.71
CA SER A 150 -14.02 1.40 3.00
C SER A 150 -15.30 1.79 2.23
N SER A 151 -15.60 1.16 1.10
CA SER A 151 -16.84 1.43 0.34
C SER A 151 -18.07 0.84 0.99
N GLN A 152 -17.99 -0.38 1.55
CA GLN A 152 -19.08 -0.97 2.33
C GLN A 152 -19.35 -0.16 3.60
N LEU A 153 -18.30 0.21 4.34
CA LEU A 153 -18.42 0.99 5.58
C LEU A 153 -18.96 2.42 5.42
N ARG A 154 -19.09 2.92 4.19
CA ARG A 154 -19.70 4.25 3.93
C ARG A 154 -21.19 4.16 3.62
N LYS A 155 -21.71 2.96 3.35
CA LYS A 155 -23.12 2.71 3.06
C LYS A 155 -23.92 2.33 4.32
N ILE A 156 -23.21 2.14 5.43
CA ILE A 156 -23.71 1.90 6.78
C ILE A 156 -23.51 3.21 7.52
#